data_AF-A0AAW0E2I1-F1
#
_entry.id   AF-A0AAW0E2I1-F1
#
_cell.length_a   1.000
_cell.length_b   1.000
_cell.length_c   1.000
_cell.angle_alpha   90.00
_cell.angle_beta   90.00
_cell.angle_gamma   90.00
#
_symmetry.space_group_name_H-M   'P 1'
#
loop_
_entity.id
_entity.type
_entity.pdbx_description
1 polymer ?
#
loop_
_entity_poly.entity_id
_entity_poly.type
_entity_poly.pdbx_seq_one_letter_code
_entity_poly.pdbx_strand_id
1 'polypeptide(L)'
;MLIQGQHAVSRSDCEPVESKQSFVNICATCGVTEDLDHILTKCSRSGQDIIWALAEKLWLQKHSVWPELSLGSILGCGLARFYDQRGRNLDGTTRLFHILISESAFTIWKIRNECVIQRQGDPLPEKAIHNKWLHNINQRLEFDRLLTNHAKYGKQYALKPSLVLQTWNSTLLDEDKLPDDWIKLPRVLVGIKPQTDPPSSRPSGRRGRNR
;
A
#
# COMPACT_ATOMS: atom_id res chain seq x y z
N MET A 1 -40.84 49.31 49.43
CA MET A 1 -41.25 48.28 48.46
C MET A 1 -39.98 47.73 47.83
N LEU A 2 -39.55 46.57 48.33
CA LEU A 2 -38.41 45.78 47.87
C LEU A 2 -38.78 45.11 46.56
N ILE A 3 -37.91 45.11 45.54
CA ILE A 3 -37.61 43.92 44.72
C ILE A 3 -36.12 43.93 44.35
N GLN A 4 -35.48 42.82 44.67
CA GLN A 4 -34.10 42.45 44.47
C GLN A 4 -33.81 42.16 42.99
N GLY A 5 -32.58 42.44 42.55
CA GLY A 5 -32.03 41.98 41.27
C GLY A 5 -30.56 41.59 41.43
N GLN A 6 -30.30 40.52 42.19
CA GLN A 6 -28.98 39.89 42.22
C GLN A 6 -28.85 38.97 41.00
N HIS A 7 -27.98 39.33 40.06
CA HIS A 7 -27.38 38.35 39.15
C HIS A 7 -25.91 38.20 39.54
N ALA A 8 -25.67 37.29 40.48
CA ALA A 8 -24.36 36.69 40.66
C ALA A 8 -24.16 35.70 39.50
N VAL A 9 -23.32 36.07 38.51
CA VAL A 9 -22.75 35.09 37.61
C VAL A 9 -21.66 34.39 38.41
N SER A 10 -22.01 33.23 38.95
CA SER A 10 -21.06 32.28 39.50
C SER A 10 -19.97 32.02 38.46
N ARG A 11 -18.71 32.16 38.89
CA ARG A 11 -17.59 31.51 38.20
C ARG A 11 -17.97 30.04 38.10
N SER A 12 -18.32 29.58 36.90
CA SER A 12 -18.36 28.16 36.62
C SER A 12 -16.94 27.66 36.81
N ASP A 13 -16.74 26.92 37.89
CA ASP A 13 -15.54 26.14 38.12
C ASP A 13 -15.28 25.33 36.85
N CYS A 14 -14.18 25.63 36.16
CA CYS A 14 -13.60 24.69 35.22
C CYS A 14 -13.12 23.52 36.08
N GLU A 15 -13.97 22.52 36.28
CA GLU A 15 -13.52 21.23 36.75
C GLU A 15 -12.37 20.78 35.85
N PRO A 16 -11.28 20.22 36.41
CA PRO A 16 -10.24 19.63 35.60
C PRO A 16 -10.92 18.55 34.76
N VAL A 17 -10.83 18.67 33.44
CA VAL A 17 -11.13 17.54 32.55
C VAL A 17 -10.24 16.41 33.03
N GLU A 18 -10.84 15.43 33.69
CA GLU A 18 -10.17 14.19 34.07
C GLU A 18 -9.39 13.73 32.84
N SER A 19 -8.08 13.64 33.03
CA SER A 19 -7.14 13.21 32.02
C SER A 19 -7.64 11.88 31.46
N LYS A 20 -8.31 11.92 30.30
CA LYS A 20 -8.61 10.72 29.53
C LYS A 20 -7.29 10.01 29.38
N GLN A 21 -7.19 8.86 30.04
CA GLN A 21 -6.02 8.01 30.00
C GLN A 21 -5.74 7.76 28.52
N SER A 22 -4.73 8.45 27.98
CA SER A 22 -4.28 8.23 26.63
C SER A 22 -3.69 6.84 26.66
N PHE A 23 -4.46 5.84 26.23
CA PHE A 23 -3.96 4.49 25.97
C PHE A 23 -3.01 4.60 24.78
N VAL A 24 -1.78 5.06 25.06
CA VAL A 24 -0.71 5.09 24.08
C VAL A 24 -0.40 3.63 23.78
N ASN A 25 -0.74 3.18 22.57
CA ASN A 25 -0.33 1.86 22.12
C ASN A 25 1.19 1.86 22.00
N ILE A 26 1.84 0.91 22.66
CA ILE A 26 3.28 0.70 22.58
C ILE A 26 3.55 -0.44 21.60
N CYS A 27 4.49 -0.23 20.67
CA CYS A 27 4.91 -1.28 19.77
C CYS A 27 5.66 -2.35 20.58
N ALA A 28 5.12 -3.57 20.64
CA ALA A 28 5.74 -4.67 21.39
C ALA A 28 7.17 -5.03 20.91
N THR A 29 7.51 -4.70 19.66
CA THR A 29 8.85 -4.97 19.10
C THR A 29 9.83 -3.83 19.36
N CYS A 30 9.37 -2.59 19.28
CA CYS A 30 10.26 -1.42 19.33
C CYS A 30 10.27 -0.71 20.69
N GLY A 31 9.29 -0.98 21.57
CA GLY A 31 9.17 -0.37 22.89
C GLY A 31 8.81 1.13 22.87
N VAL A 32 8.49 1.69 21.72
CA VAL A 32 8.10 3.10 21.55
C VAL A 32 6.60 3.23 21.26
N THR A 33 6.09 4.44 21.36
CA THR A 33 4.73 4.78 20.91
C THR A 33 4.52 4.32 19.47
N GLU A 34 3.46 3.54 19.28
CA GLU A 34 3.04 3.04 17.99
C GLU A 34 2.05 4.02 17.36
N ASP A 35 2.58 5.04 16.71
CA ASP A 35 1.82 5.97 15.88
C ASP A 35 1.90 5.61 14.39
N LEU A 36 1.22 6.38 13.54
CA LEU A 36 1.20 6.15 12.09
C LEU A 36 2.58 6.30 11.46
N ASP A 37 3.42 7.24 11.93
CA ASP A 37 4.77 7.41 11.41
C ASP A 37 5.60 6.16 11.75
N HIS A 38 5.54 5.72 13.00
CA HIS A 38 6.19 4.50 13.45
C HIS A 38 5.78 3.30 12.58
N ILE A 39 4.48 3.06 12.41
CA ILE A 39 3.96 1.91 11.65
C ILE A 39 4.42 1.97 10.19
N LEU A 40 4.34 3.14 9.56
CA LEU A 40 4.52 3.26 8.11
C LEU A 40 5.97 3.46 7.68
N THR A 41 6.85 3.99 8.54
CA THR A 41 8.22 4.40 8.12
C THR A 41 9.34 3.84 8.99
N LYS A 42 9.06 3.28 10.18
CA LYS A 42 10.10 2.90 11.16
C LYS A 42 10.03 1.45 11.64
N CYS A 43 8.83 0.86 11.71
CA CYS A 43 8.61 -0.42 12.38
C CYS A 43 8.99 -1.62 11.50
N SER A 44 9.99 -2.40 11.88
CA SER A 44 10.36 -3.64 11.16
C SER A 44 9.26 -4.71 11.20
N ARG A 45 8.51 -4.82 12.31
CA ARG A 45 7.40 -5.80 12.45
C ARG A 45 6.32 -5.61 11.38
N SER A 46 6.12 -4.39 10.92
CA SER A 46 5.11 -4.06 9.91
C SER A 46 5.49 -4.50 8.48
N GLY A 47 6.75 -4.88 8.25
CA GLY A 47 7.28 -5.19 6.93
C GLY A 47 7.42 -3.98 6.01
N GLN A 48 7.42 -2.77 6.57
CA GLN A 48 7.45 -1.51 5.81
C GLN A 48 8.69 -1.36 4.93
N ASP A 49 9.84 -1.77 5.43
CA ASP A 49 11.12 -1.76 4.70
C ASP A 49 11.06 -2.61 3.43
N ILE A 50 10.53 -3.85 3.54
CA ILE A 50 10.35 -4.75 2.40
C ILE A 50 9.36 -4.15 1.40
N ILE A 51 8.25 -3.61 1.89
CA ILE A 51 7.19 -3.05 1.04
C ILE A 51 7.68 -1.81 0.30
N TRP A 52 8.36 -0.89 0.97
CA TRP A 52 8.90 0.30 0.32
C TRP A 52 10.00 -0.04 -0.67
N ALA A 53 10.86 -1.01 -0.37
CA ALA A 53 11.85 -1.50 -1.32
C ALA A 53 11.19 -2.10 -2.59
N LEU A 54 10.05 -2.78 -2.46
CA LEU A 54 9.30 -3.28 -3.60
C LEU A 54 8.62 -2.18 -4.42
N ALA A 55 8.05 -1.18 -3.74
CA ALA A 55 7.45 -0.02 -4.39
C ALA A 55 8.50 0.80 -5.16
N GLU A 56 9.64 1.07 -4.53
CA GLU A 56 10.80 1.70 -5.16
C GLU A 56 11.29 0.89 -6.35
N LYS A 57 11.48 -0.43 -6.18
CA LYS A 57 11.91 -1.31 -7.26
C LYS A 57 11.00 -1.24 -8.48
N LEU A 58 9.68 -1.25 -8.28
CA LEU A 58 8.73 -1.15 -9.40
C LEU A 58 8.78 0.23 -10.06
N TRP A 59 8.84 1.29 -9.25
CA TRP A 59 8.95 2.67 -9.75
C TRP A 59 10.20 2.86 -10.61
N LEU A 60 11.33 2.33 -10.16
CA LEU A 60 12.62 2.45 -10.85
C LEU A 60 12.72 1.66 -12.16
N GLN A 61 11.75 0.77 -12.46
CA GLN A 61 11.67 0.15 -13.78
C GLN A 61 11.32 1.18 -14.87
N LYS A 62 10.65 2.26 -14.50
CA LYS A 62 10.12 3.29 -15.41
C LYS A 62 10.72 4.67 -15.20
N HIS A 63 11.08 4.99 -13.96
CA HIS A 63 11.53 6.31 -13.54
C HIS A 63 12.93 6.25 -12.95
N SER A 64 13.68 7.34 -13.02
CA SER A 64 15.09 7.33 -12.60
C SER A 64 15.31 7.67 -11.12
N VAL A 65 14.34 8.28 -10.45
CA VAL A 65 14.48 8.79 -9.08
C VAL A 65 13.27 8.39 -8.26
N TRP A 66 13.52 7.70 -7.15
CA TRP A 66 12.52 7.46 -6.10
C TRP A 66 12.44 8.67 -5.17
N PRO A 67 11.24 9.23 -4.92
CA PRO A 67 11.10 10.34 -4.00
C PRO A 67 11.32 9.90 -2.55
N GLU A 68 11.85 10.80 -1.73
CA GLU A 68 11.99 10.57 -0.30
C GLU A 68 10.61 10.39 0.35
N LEU A 69 10.47 9.31 1.12
CA LEU A 69 9.25 9.01 1.84
C LEU A 69 9.30 9.53 3.28
N SER A 70 8.26 10.28 3.64
CA SER A 70 7.96 10.73 4.99
C SER A 70 6.49 10.48 5.26
N LEU A 71 6.06 10.51 6.52
CA LEU A 71 4.64 10.44 6.85
C LEU A 71 3.83 11.50 6.07
N GLY A 72 4.38 12.70 5.90
CA GLY A 72 3.75 13.78 5.13
C GLY A 72 3.56 13.43 3.66
N SER A 73 4.58 12.86 3.00
CA SER A 73 4.45 12.47 1.58
C SER A 73 3.54 11.26 1.38
N ILE A 74 3.45 10.35 2.37
CA ILE A 74 2.52 9.22 2.34
C ILE A 74 1.07 9.71 2.48
N LEU A 75 0.78 10.52 3.51
CA LEU A 75 -0.57 11.06 3.73
C LEU A 75 -1.00 12.02 2.62
N GLY A 76 -0.05 12.79 2.09
CA GLY A 76 -0.27 13.74 1.00
C GLY A 76 -0.12 13.14 -0.39
N CYS A 77 0.05 11.81 -0.54
CA CYS A 77 0.43 11.22 -1.83
C CYS A 77 -0.54 11.57 -2.97
N GLY A 78 -1.85 11.62 -2.69
CA GLY A 78 -2.89 11.98 -3.67
C GLY A 78 -2.79 13.43 -4.21
N LEU A 79 -2.03 14.29 -3.54
CA LEU A 79 -1.75 15.66 -3.97
C LEU A 79 -0.49 15.75 -4.84
N ALA A 80 0.38 14.75 -4.82
CA ALA A 80 1.59 14.74 -5.64
C ALA A 80 1.24 14.81 -7.13
N ARG A 81 2.02 15.58 -7.88
CA ARG A 81 1.90 15.77 -9.33
C ARG A 81 3.27 15.73 -9.96
N PHE A 82 3.38 15.05 -11.09
CA PHE A 82 4.61 14.97 -11.88
C PHE A 82 4.40 15.69 -13.20
N TYR A 83 5.44 16.38 -13.66
CA TYR A 83 5.39 17.21 -14.86
C TYR A 83 6.54 16.87 -15.80
N ASP A 84 6.32 17.03 -17.11
CA ASP A 84 7.39 16.96 -18.09
C ASP A 84 8.20 18.27 -18.14
N GLN A 85 9.25 18.29 -18.97
CA GLN A 85 10.10 19.49 -19.17
C GLN A 85 9.33 20.72 -19.70
N ARG A 86 8.12 20.53 -20.21
CA ARG A 86 7.25 21.59 -20.74
C ARG A 86 6.15 21.99 -19.74
N GLY A 87 6.18 21.45 -18.51
CA GLY A 87 5.19 21.73 -17.47
C GLY A 87 3.85 21.03 -17.66
N ARG A 88 3.75 20.03 -18.54
CA ARG A 88 2.52 19.24 -18.73
C ARG A 88 2.46 18.11 -17.71
N ASN A 89 1.27 17.86 -17.16
CA ASN A 89 1.07 16.78 -16.21
C ASN A 89 1.32 15.41 -16.86
N LEU A 90 2.12 14.59 -16.18
CA LEU A 90 2.31 13.19 -16.50
C LEU A 90 1.27 12.36 -15.75
N ASP A 91 0.05 12.30 -16.29
CA ASP A 91 -1.10 11.67 -15.63
C ASP A 91 -0.82 10.20 -15.24
N GLY A 92 -0.22 9.42 -16.13
CA GLY A 92 0.13 8.02 -15.87
C GLY A 92 1.18 7.86 -14.76
N THR A 93 2.21 8.72 -14.73
CA THR A 93 3.24 8.73 -13.69
C THR A 93 2.66 9.14 -12.34
N THR A 94 1.88 10.22 -12.33
CA THR A 94 1.16 10.70 -11.13
C THR A 94 0.27 9.59 -10.57
N ARG A 95 -0.47 8.91 -11.44
CA ARG A 95 -1.38 7.83 -11.04
C ARG A 95 -0.63 6.60 -10.53
N LEU A 96 0.46 6.20 -11.19
CA LEU A 96 1.30 5.09 -10.72
C LEU A 96 1.86 5.39 -9.33
N PHE A 97 2.33 6.62 -9.10
CA PHE A 97 2.82 7.05 -7.80
C PHE A 97 1.73 6.92 -6.73
N HIS A 98 0.53 7.45 -6.98
CA HIS A 98 -0.59 7.34 -6.04
C HIS A 98 -0.90 5.89 -5.68
N ILE A 99 -1.00 5.02 -6.68
CA ILE A 99 -1.26 3.59 -6.49
C ILE A 99 -0.17 2.98 -5.62
N LEU A 100 1.10 3.19 -5.96
CA LEU A 100 2.21 2.57 -5.23
C LEU A 100 2.25 3.02 -3.78
N ILE A 101 2.11 4.33 -3.51
CA ILE A 101 2.19 4.84 -2.14
C ILE A 101 0.97 4.41 -1.33
N SER A 102 -0.25 4.57 -1.87
CA SER A 102 -1.47 4.25 -1.11
C SER A 102 -1.61 2.75 -0.84
N GLU A 103 -1.32 1.89 -1.82
CA GLU A 103 -1.44 0.44 -1.66
C GLU A 103 -0.34 -0.12 -0.77
N SER A 104 0.86 0.45 -0.82
CA SER A 104 1.96 0.08 0.07
C SER A 104 1.62 0.43 1.52
N ALA A 105 1.23 1.68 1.79
CA ALA A 105 0.83 2.11 3.13
C ALA A 105 -0.33 1.26 3.68
N PHE A 106 -1.34 0.98 2.86
CA PHE A 106 -2.46 0.13 3.25
C PHE A 106 -2.05 -1.32 3.50
N THR A 107 -1.10 -1.85 2.73
CA THR A 107 -0.56 -3.21 2.93
C THR A 107 0.22 -3.30 4.23
N ILE A 108 1.07 -2.31 4.54
CA ILE A 108 1.83 -2.20 5.80
C ILE A 108 0.86 -2.18 6.98
N TRP A 109 -0.15 -1.30 6.92
CA TRP A 109 -1.19 -1.22 7.95
C TRP A 109 -1.91 -2.57 8.16
N LYS A 110 -2.28 -3.24 7.06
CA LYS A 110 -2.93 -4.57 7.13
C LYS A 110 -2.02 -5.63 7.74
N ILE A 111 -0.73 -5.64 7.41
CA ILE A 111 0.25 -6.57 8.00
C ILE A 111 0.39 -6.31 9.50
N ARG A 112 0.54 -5.05 9.91
CA ARG A 112 0.59 -4.70 11.34
C ARG A 112 -0.65 -5.21 12.08
N ASN A 113 -1.84 -4.99 11.53
CA ASN A 113 -3.08 -5.45 12.17
C ASN A 113 -3.16 -6.98 12.24
N GLU A 114 -2.73 -7.69 11.20
CA GLU A 114 -2.64 -9.15 11.21
C GLU A 114 -1.69 -9.64 12.31
N CYS A 115 -0.50 -9.03 12.41
CA CYS A 115 0.49 -9.34 13.44
C CYS A 115 -0.04 -9.12 14.85
N VAL A 116 -0.76 -8.01 15.08
CA VAL A 116 -1.24 -7.63 16.42
C VAL A 116 -2.49 -8.41 16.82
N ILE A 117 -3.47 -8.55 15.93
CA ILE A 117 -4.79 -9.09 16.26
C ILE A 117 -4.84 -10.61 16.08
N GLN A 118 -4.19 -11.15 15.03
CA GLN A 118 -4.35 -12.55 14.65
C GLN A 118 -3.15 -13.41 15.07
N ARG A 119 -1.95 -12.83 15.10
CA ARG A 119 -0.69 -13.55 15.35
C ARG A 119 -0.06 -13.25 16.71
N GLN A 120 -0.78 -12.58 17.61
CA GLN A 120 -0.37 -12.30 19.00
C GLN A 120 0.98 -11.61 19.20
N GLY A 121 1.58 -11.02 18.15
CA GLY A 121 3.00 -10.66 18.25
C GLY A 121 3.77 -10.97 16.99
N ASP A 122 3.52 -12.14 16.42
CA ASP A 122 4.48 -12.77 15.52
C ASP A 122 4.55 -12.06 14.16
N PRO A 123 5.76 -11.69 13.70
CA PRO A 123 5.95 -11.11 12.38
C PRO A 123 5.57 -12.11 11.29
N LEU A 124 5.16 -11.58 10.14
CA LEU A 124 5.03 -12.41 8.94
C LEU A 124 6.43 -12.71 8.36
N PRO A 125 6.64 -13.90 7.76
CA PRO A 125 7.85 -14.15 6.98
C PRO A 125 7.99 -13.13 5.85
N GLU A 126 9.21 -12.69 5.55
CA GLU A 126 9.50 -11.69 4.50
C GLU A 126 8.86 -12.08 3.16
N LYS A 127 8.92 -13.36 2.82
CA LYS A 127 8.30 -13.93 1.62
C LYS A 127 6.78 -13.76 1.57
N ALA A 128 6.11 -13.90 2.71
CA ALA A 128 4.68 -13.68 2.78
C ALA A 128 4.36 -12.19 2.59
N ILE A 129 5.15 -11.29 3.18
CA ILE A 129 5.03 -9.84 3.01
C ILE A 129 5.20 -9.47 1.53
N HIS A 130 6.28 -9.95 0.91
CA HIS A 130 6.57 -9.77 -0.51
C HIS A 130 5.41 -10.19 -1.40
N ASN A 131 4.95 -11.43 -1.24
CA ASN A 131 3.90 -11.99 -2.10
C ASN A 131 2.54 -11.31 -1.84
N LYS A 132 2.28 -10.83 -0.62
CA LYS A 132 1.06 -10.09 -0.29
C LYS A 132 1.02 -8.73 -0.99
N TRP A 133 2.13 -7.99 -0.94
CA TRP A 133 2.24 -6.72 -1.67
C TRP A 133 2.12 -6.94 -3.18
N LEU A 134 2.84 -7.93 -3.72
CA LEU A 134 2.81 -8.26 -5.15
C LEU A 134 1.39 -8.65 -5.61
N HIS A 135 0.67 -9.42 -4.79
CA HIS A 135 -0.73 -9.76 -5.06
C HIS A 135 -1.60 -8.50 -5.13
N ASN A 136 -1.49 -7.58 -4.15
CA ASN A 136 -2.28 -6.35 -4.12
C ASN A 136 -2.02 -5.48 -5.36
N ILE A 137 -0.77 -5.29 -5.76
CA ILE A 137 -0.42 -4.50 -6.95
C ILE A 137 -0.94 -5.16 -8.24
N ASN A 138 -0.82 -6.48 -8.38
CA ASN A 138 -1.40 -7.19 -9.53
C ASN A 138 -2.93 -7.10 -9.55
N GLN A 139 -3.60 -7.09 -8.39
CA GLN A 139 -5.04 -6.84 -8.33
C GLN A 139 -5.39 -5.43 -8.81
N ARG A 140 -4.59 -4.41 -8.49
CA ARG A 140 -4.79 -3.05 -9.02
C ARG A 140 -4.65 -2.97 -10.53
N LEU A 141 -3.61 -3.60 -11.08
CA LEU A 141 -3.43 -3.73 -12.52
C LEU A 141 -4.64 -4.41 -13.18
N GLU A 142 -5.13 -5.52 -12.61
CA GLU A 142 -6.30 -6.24 -13.12
C GLU A 142 -7.57 -5.36 -13.08
N PHE A 143 -7.83 -4.68 -11.96
CA PHE A 143 -8.97 -3.76 -11.86
C PHE A 143 -8.90 -2.63 -12.88
N ASP A 144 -7.73 -2.05 -13.08
CA ASP A 144 -7.53 -0.99 -14.07
C ASP A 144 -7.87 -1.47 -15.48
N ARG A 145 -7.43 -2.69 -15.83
CA ARG A 145 -7.78 -3.32 -17.11
C ARG A 145 -9.28 -3.54 -17.24
N LEU A 146 -9.93 -4.11 -16.22
CA LEU A 146 -11.37 -4.35 -16.22
C LEU A 146 -12.18 -3.05 -16.37
N LEU A 147 -11.75 -1.98 -15.71
CA LEU A 147 -12.40 -0.68 -15.75
C LEU A 147 -12.26 0.04 -17.10
N THR A 148 -11.44 -0.46 -18.04
CA THR A 148 -11.40 0.03 -19.44
C THR A 148 -12.56 -0.48 -20.30
N ASN A 149 -13.42 -1.37 -19.78
CA ASN A 149 -14.51 -1.93 -20.57
C ASN A 149 -15.66 -0.92 -20.77
N HIS A 150 -15.63 -0.18 -21.88
CA HIS A 150 -16.65 0.81 -22.23
C HIS A 150 -18.04 0.19 -22.45
N ALA A 151 -18.14 -1.07 -22.88
CA ALA A 151 -19.43 -1.73 -23.08
C ALA A 151 -20.12 -2.00 -21.74
N LYS A 152 -19.35 -2.30 -20.69
CA LYS A 152 -19.87 -2.58 -19.35
C LYS A 152 -20.13 -1.32 -18.52
N TYR A 153 -19.21 -0.34 -18.57
CA TYR A 153 -19.25 0.84 -17.69
C TYR A 153 -19.66 2.13 -18.41
N GLY A 154 -19.84 2.11 -19.73
CA GLY A 154 -20.12 3.29 -20.53
C GLY A 154 -18.88 4.19 -20.70
N LYS A 155 -18.92 5.08 -21.70
CA LYS A 155 -17.78 5.97 -22.03
C LYS A 155 -17.43 6.98 -20.92
N GLN A 156 -18.40 7.31 -20.07
CA GLN A 156 -18.23 8.34 -19.03
C GLN A 156 -17.48 7.82 -17.81
N TYR A 157 -17.69 6.56 -17.42
CA TYR A 157 -17.14 5.98 -16.18
C TYR A 157 -15.98 5.03 -16.42
N ALA A 158 -15.83 4.51 -17.65
CA ALA A 158 -14.70 3.65 -17.99
C ALA A 158 -13.37 4.43 -17.99
N LEU A 159 -12.31 3.77 -17.54
CA LEU A 159 -10.96 4.29 -17.66
C LEU A 159 -10.54 4.33 -19.12
N LYS A 160 -9.88 5.42 -19.51
CA LYS A 160 -9.26 5.53 -20.84
C LYS A 160 -8.14 4.49 -20.95
N PRO A 161 -8.13 3.62 -21.98
CA PRO A 161 -7.05 2.67 -22.18
C PRO A 161 -5.67 3.33 -22.21
N SER A 162 -5.55 4.50 -22.84
CA SER A 162 -4.30 5.26 -22.88
C SER A 162 -3.76 5.63 -21.49
N LEU A 163 -4.63 5.95 -20.52
CA LEU A 163 -4.21 6.24 -19.15
C LEU A 163 -3.68 4.99 -18.45
N VAL A 164 -4.29 3.82 -18.69
CA VAL A 164 -3.84 2.54 -18.12
C VAL A 164 -2.48 2.15 -18.71
N LEU A 165 -2.29 2.26 -20.03
CA LEU A 165 -0.99 2.06 -20.67
C LEU A 165 0.06 3.02 -20.13
N GLN A 166 -0.25 4.32 -20.06
CA GLN A 166 0.64 5.32 -19.48
C GLN A 166 0.98 5.06 -18.02
N THR A 167 0.08 4.44 -17.25
CA THR A 167 0.35 4.06 -15.86
C THR A 167 1.34 2.90 -15.80
N TRP A 168 1.04 1.79 -16.49
CA TRP A 168 1.70 0.49 -16.24
C TRP A 168 2.79 0.08 -17.23
N ASN A 169 2.88 0.71 -18.42
CA ASN A 169 3.99 0.40 -19.35
C ASN A 169 5.34 0.66 -18.67
N SER A 170 6.33 -0.16 -19.01
CA SER A 170 7.67 -0.27 -18.43
C SER A 170 7.70 -0.83 -17.01
N THR A 171 6.60 -1.44 -16.54
CA THR A 171 6.53 -2.07 -15.22
C THR A 171 5.99 -3.50 -15.26
N LEU A 172 5.88 -4.09 -16.45
CA LEU A 172 5.24 -5.38 -16.66
C LEU A 172 6.26 -6.53 -16.75
N LEU A 173 5.80 -7.73 -16.41
CA LEU A 173 6.58 -8.95 -16.58
C LEU A 173 6.61 -9.33 -18.06
N ASP A 174 7.80 -9.63 -18.58
CA ASP A 174 8.03 -10.05 -19.97
C ASP A 174 7.38 -9.07 -20.99
N GLU A 175 7.51 -7.77 -20.73
CA GLU A 175 6.87 -6.70 -21.52
C GLU A 175 7.31 -6.71 -22.99
N ASP A 176 8.52 -7.19 -23.28
CA ASP A 176 9.04 -7.40 -24.63
C ASP A 176 8.21 -8.38 -25.48
N LYS A 177 7.42 -9.23 -24.83
CA LYS A 177 6.53 -10.22 -25.48
C LYS A 177 5.09 -9.74 -25.55
N LEU A 178 4.77 -8.59 -24.97
CA LEU A 178 3.42 -8.03 -24.96
C LEU A 178 3.23 -7.08 -26.15
N PRO A 179 2.03 -7.05 -26.77
CA PRO A 179 1.69 -6.02 -27.72
C PRO A 179 1.53 -4.67 -27.01
N ASP A 180 1.64 -3.58 -27.77
CA ASP A 180 1.49 -2.21 -27.25
C ASP A 180 0.13 -2.00 -26.54
N ASP A 181 -0.91 -2.74 -26.93
CA ASP A 181 -2.27 -2.67 -26.39
C ASP A 181 -2.65 -3.88 -25.50
N TRP A 182 -1.71 -4.36 -24.69
CA TRP A 182 -1.83 -5.54 -23.82
C TRP A 182 -3.03 -5.59 -22.86
N ILE A 183 -3.79 -4.50 -22.67
CA ILE A 183 -4.92 -4.40 -21.74
C ILE A 183 -5.93 -5.55 -21.90
N LYS A 184 -6.16 -5.98 -23.15
CA LYS A 184 -7.12 -7.05 -23.48
C LYS A 184 -6.57 -8.46 -23.27
N LEU A 185 -5.27 -8.62 -23.09
CA LEU A 185 -4.66 -9.93 -22.90
C LEU A 185 -4.91 -10.44 -21.47
N PRO A 186 -5.27 -11.72 -21.30
CA PRO A 186 -5.36 -12.29 -19.96
C PRO A 186 -3.99 -12.39 -19.31
N ARG A 187 -3.95 -12.32 -17.97
CA ARG A 187 -2.77 -12.63 -17.13
C ARG A 187 -1.55 -11.72 -17.32
N VAL A 188 -1.76 -10.44 -17.62
CA VAL A 188 -0.68 -9.44 -17.53
C VAL A 188 -0.36 -9.20 -16.05
N LEU A 189 0.93 -9.24 -15.69
CA LEU A 189 1.43 -9.09 -14.32
C LEU A 189 2.50 -8.01 -14.27
N VAL A 190 2.71 -7.42 -13.09
CA VAL A 190 3.84 -6.51 -12.87
C VAL A 190 5.17 -7.25 -12.85
N GLY A 191 6.26 -6.56 -13.19
CA GLY A 191 7.59 -7.11 -13.43
C GLY A 191 8.34 -7.62 -12.20
N ILE A 192 7.68 -7.72 -11.04
CA ILE A 192 8.23 -8.31 -9.81
C ILE A 192 7.75 -9.75 -9.71
N LYS A 193 8.71 -10.70 -9.63
CA LYS A 193 8.41 -12.13 -9.58
C LYS A 193 8.05 -12.58 -8.15
N PRO A 194 7.06 -13.46 -7.97
CA PRO A 194 6.78 -14.05 -6.66
C PRO A 194 7.98 -14.81 -6.12
N GLN A 195 8.14 -14.80 -4.80
CA GLN A 195 9.09 -15.68 -4.13
C GLN A 195 8.41 -17.04 -3.91
N THR A 196 9.00 -18.12 -4.40
CA THR A 196 8.55 -19.52 -4.22
C THR A 196 9.50 -20.29 -3.33
N ASP A 197 9.01 -21.32 -2.64
CA ASP A 197 9.95 -22.23 -1.95
C ASP A 197 10.68 -23.06 -3.01
N PRO A 198 11.94 -23.47 -2.74
CA PRO A 198 12.54 -24.50 -3.56
C PRO A 198 11.63 -25.74 -3.57
N PRO A 199 11.51 -26.45 -4.71
CA PRO A 199 10.68 -27.64 -4.78
C PRO A 199 11.14 -28.61 -3.69
N SER A 200 10.22 -28.99 -2.79
CA SER A 200 10.55 -29.95 -1.74
C SER A 200 11.03 -31.24 -2.41
N SER A 201 12.27 -31.63 -2.10
CA SER A 201 12.82 -32.91 -2.54
C SER A 201 11.95 -34.01 -1.94
N ARG A 202 11.05 -34.58 -2.75
CA ARG A 202 10.27 -35.76 -2.35
C ARG A 202 11.28 -36.85 -1.95
N PRO A 203 11.18 -37.46 -0.76
CA PRO A 203 12.00 -38.60 -0.43
C PRO A 203 11.65 -39.71 -1.43
N SER A 204 12.66 -40.18 -2.15
CA SER A 204 12.56 -41.33 -3.05
C SER A 204 12.15 -42.55 -2.22
N GLY A 205 10.85 -42.84 -2.16
CA GLY A 205 10.32 -44.02 -1.51
C GLY A 205 10.92 -45.27 -2.14
N ARG A 206 11.79 -45.95 -1.39
CA ARG A 206 12.26 -47.30 -1.68
C ARG A 206 11.03 -48.22 -1.84
N ARG A 207 10.78 -48.70 -3.05
CA ARG A 207 9.95 -49.90 -3.25
C ARG A 207 10.78 -51.11 -2.83
N GLY A 208 10.68 -51.48 -1.56
CA GLY A 208 10.99 -52.83 -1.11
C GLY A 208 9.89 -53.77 -1.62
N ARG A 209 10.19 -54.51 -2.68
CA ARG A 209 9.34 -55.59 -3.18
C ARG A 209 9.56 -56.80 -2.27
N ASN A 210 8.56 -57.14 -1.47
CA ASN A 210 8.53 -58.40 -0.73
C ASN A 210 7.40 -59.27 -1.29
N ARG A 211 7.77 -60.54 -1.53
CA ARG A 211 7.01 -61.69 -2.03
C ARG A 211 6.91 -61.80 -3.55
#